data_AF-A0A9W6N4R7-F1
#
_entry.id   AF-A0A9W6N4R7-F1
#
_cell.length_a   1.000
_cell.length_b   1.000
_cell.length_c   1.000
_cell.angle_alpha   90.00
_cell.angle_beta   90.00
_cell.angle_gamma   90.00
#
_symmetry.space_group_name_H-M   'P 1'
#
loop_
_entity.id
_entity.type
_entity.pdbx_description
1 polymer ?
#
loop_
_entity_poly.entity_id
_entity_poly.type
_entity_poly.pdbx_seq_one_letter_code
_entity_poly.pdbx_strand_id
1 'polypeptide(L)' 'MPSLMRFLTVMGVLAALGFGAVYALATFVTPRPREMTVTIPVDRLRAQPAQARAPEPDGGPHATASAGERSATP' A
#
# COMPACT_ATOMS: atom_id res chain seq x y z
N MET A 1 -11.85 -46.44 -14.08
CA MET A 1 -11.85 -45.68 -15.35
C MET A 1 -10.89 -44.49 -15.22
N PRO A 2 -9.88 -44.36 -16.08
CA PRO A 2 -8.77 -43.42 -15.91
C PRO A 2 -9.11 -41.98 -16.32
N SER A 3 -10.24 -41.44 -15.84
CA SER A 3 -10.64 -40.04 -16.10
C SER A 3 -9.94 -39.05 -15.14
N LEU A 4 -9.79 -39.42 -13.86
CA LEU A 4 -9.17 -38.57 -12.85
C LEU A 4 -7.70 -38.27 -13.15
N MET A 5 -6.91 -39.31 -13.48
CA MET A 5 -5.50 -39.13 -13.82
C MET A 5 -5.32 -38.23 -15.04
N ARG A 6 -6.17 -38.37 -16.07
CA ARG A 6 -6.14 -37.49 -17.25
C ARG A 6 -6.41 -36.03 -16.87
N PHE A 7 -7.38 -35.78 -15.99
CA PHE A 7 -7.67 -34.44 -15.49
C PHE A 7 -6.48 -33.83 -14.74
N LEU A 8 -5.87 -34.58 -13.81
CA LEU A 8 -4.69 -34.11 -13.09
C LEU A 8 -3.51 -33.87 -14.01
N THR A 9 -3.29 -34.72 -15.01
CA THR A 9 -2.21 -34.51 -15.98
C THR A 9 -2.41 -33.19 -16.74
N VAL A 10 -3.63 -32.90 -17.18
CA VAL A 10 -3.94 -31.63 -17.86
C VAL A 10 -3.66 -30.44 -16.93
N MET A 11 -4.15 -30.49 -15.68
CA MET A 11 -3.88 -29.44 -14.69
C MET A 11 -2.39 -29.29 -14.37
N GLY A 12 -1.65 -30.39 -14.26
CA GLY A 12 -0.21 -30.40 -14.02
C GLY A 12 0.55 -29.76 -15.19
N VAL A 13 0.16 -30.06 -16.43
CA VAL A 13 0.75 -29.45 -17.62
C VAL A 13 0.46 -27.94 -17.67
N LEU A 14 -0.78 -27.52 -17.39
CA LEU A 14 -1.15 -26.10 -17.35
C LEU A 14 -0.36 -25.35 -16.26
N ALA A 15 -0.25 -25.93 -15.07
CA ALA A 15 0.53 -25.37 -13.97
C ALA A 15 2.02 -25.28 -14.34
N ALA A 16 2.59 -26.33 -14.95
CA ALA A 16 3.97 -26.34 -15.40
C ALA A 16 4.24 -25.30 -16.49
N LEU A 17 3.31 -25.09 -17.42
CA LEU A 17 3.40 -24.04 -18.44
C LEU A 17 3.38 -22.65 -17.82
N GLY A 18 2.42 -22.37 -16.95
CA GLY A 18 2.32 -21.07 -16.28
C GLY A 18 3.52 -20.77 -15.38
N PHE A 19 3.85 -21.71 -14.49
CA PHE A 19 5.00 -21.59 -13.60
C PHE A 19 6.32 -21.54 -14.38
N GLY A 20 6.49 -22.40 -15.40
CA GLY A 20 7.68 -22.44 -16.24
C GLY A 20 7.89 -21.15 -17.01
N ALA A 21 6.82 -20.53 -17.53
CA ALA A 21 6.91 -19.22 -18.18
C ALA A 21 7.40 -18.15 -17.20
N VAL A 22 6.78 -18.04 -16.01
CA VAL A 22 7.17 -17.05 -15.00
C VAL A 22 8.60 -17.29 -14.51
N TYR A 23 8.96 -18.55 -14.23
CA TYR A 23 10.29 -18.94 -13.79
C TYR A 23 11.37 -18.60 -14.83
N ALA A 24 11.09 -18.86 -16.11
CA ALA A 24 11.97 -18.51 -17.20
C ALA A 24 12.16 -16.98 -17.30
N LEU A 25 11.07 -16.21 -17.24
CA LEU A 25 11.16 -14.75 -17.24
C LEU A 25 11.99 -14.24 -16.05
N ALA A 26 11.71 -14.73 -14.84
CA ALA A 26 12.40 -14.28 -13.64
C ALA A 26 13.91 -14.61 -13.66
N THR A 27 14.30 -15.73 -14.26
CA THR A 27 15.70 -16.19 -14.26
C THR A 27 16.51 -15.65 -15.43
N PHE A 28 15.91 -15.57 -16.62
CA PHE A 28 16.64 -15.23 -17.86
C PHE A 28 16.41 -13.79 -18.33
N VAL A 29 15.45 -13.05 -17.76
CA VAL A 29 15.19 -11.66 -18.12
C VAL A 29 15.65 -10.74 -17.02
N THR A 30 16.66 -9.91 -17.31
CA THR A 30 17.10 -8.86 -16.40
C THR A 30 16.12 -7.68 -16.47
N PRO A 31 15.46 -7.30 -15.36
CA PRO A 31 14.58 -6.13 -15.34
C PRO A 31 15.43 -4.87 -15.55
N ARG A 32 15.07 -4.04 -16.54
CA ARG A 32 15.76 -2.77 -16.78
C ARG A 32 15.36 -1.76 -15.71
N PRO A 33 16.29 -1.29 -14.85
CA PRO A 33 16.00 -0.22 -13.92
C PRO A 33 15.76 1.05 -14.72
N ARG A 34 14.56 1.62 -14.64
CA ARG A 34 14.28 2.94 -15.21
C ARG A 34 14.49 3.97 -14.12
N GLU A 35 15.17 5.07 -14.43
CA GLU A 35 15.19 6.22 -13.53
C GLU A 35 13.76 6.76 -13.42
N MET A 36 13.14 6.51 -12.27
CA MET A 36 11.81 7.02 -11.97
C MET A 36 11.97 8.32 -11.21
N THR A 37 12.08 9.43 -11.94
CA THR A 37 12.04 10.77 -11.36
C THR A 37 10.62 11.05 -10.90
N VAL A 38 10.32 10.70 -9.64
CA VAL A 38 9.08 11.13 -8.98
C VAL A 38 9.32 12.54 -8.46
N THR A 39 8.72 13.53 -9.11
CA THR A 39 8.68 14.89 -8.58
C THR A 39 7.89 14.88 -7.29
N ILE A 40 8.57 14.94 -6.15
CA ILE A 40 7.92 15.03 -4.84
C ILE A 40 7.42 16.47 -4.68
N PRO A 41 6.10 16.70 -4.60
CA PRO A 41 5.57 18.03 -4.34
C PRO A 41 6.05 18.50 -2.97
N VAL A 42 6.65 19.69 -2.90
CA VAL A 42 7.22 20.31 -1.69
C VAL A 42 6.22 20.41 -0.53
N ASP A 43 4.93 20.46 -0.82
CA ASP A 43 3.85 20.35 0.18
C ASP A 43 3.94 19.08 1.03
N ARG A 44 4.35 17.94 0.47
CA ARG A 44 4.49 16.66 1.20
C ARG A 44 5.74 16.61 2.08
N LEU A 45 6.79 17.36 1.75
CA LEU A 45 7.99 17.52 2.60
C LEU A 45 7.68 18.43 3.80
N ARG A 46 6.82 19.44 3.61
CA ARG A 46 6.43 20.37 4.68
C ARG A 46 5.25 19.87 5.52
N ALA A 47 4.37 19.02 4.97
CA ALA A 47 3.19 18.47 5.64
C ALA A 47 3.43 17.15 6.39
N GLN A 48 4.69 16.77 6.66
CA GLN A 48 5.03 15.60 7.48
C GLN A 48 5.44 15.92 8.95
N PRO A 49 4.79 16.84 9.67
CA PRO A 49 4.70 16.78 11.14
C PRO A 49 3.52 15.92 11.63
N ALA A 50 2.61 15.49 10.75
CA ALA A 50 1.34 14.87 11.14
C ALA A 50 1.34 13.34 11.20
N GLN A 51 2.06 12.59 10.35
CA GLN A 51 2.08 11.11 10.50
C GLN A 51 3.08 10.62 11.57
N ALA A 52 3.83 11.51 12.22
CA ALA A 52 4.56 11.18 13.45
C ALA A 52 3.63 11.11 14.68
N ARG A 53 2.34 11.46 14.55
CA ARG A 53 1.35 11.39 15.63
C ARG A 53 0.01 10.80 15.17
N ALA A 54 0.04 9.60 14.59
CA ALA A 54 -1.10 8.71 14.75
C ALA A 54 -0.54 7.46 15.44
N PRO A 55 -0.88 7.23 16.73
CA PRO A 55 -2.26 6.88 17.08
C PRO A 55 -2.70 7.35 18.49
N GLU A 56 -3.92 7.89 18.62
CA GLU A 56 -4.65 7.72 19.89
C GLU A 56 -6.14 7.54 19.61
N PRO A 57 -6.70 6.36 19.93
CA PRO A 57 -8.12 6.09 19.88
C PRO A 57 -8.71 6.19 21.30
N ASP A 58 -8.77 7.36 21.93
CA ASP A 58 -9.47 7.52 23.22
C ASP A 58 -10.05 8.94 23.35
N GLY A 59 -11.26 9.06 23.90
CA GLY A 59 -12.21 10.15 23.61
C GLY A 59 -12.03 11.50 24.36
N GLY A 60 -12.60 12.55 23.73
CA GLY A 60 -12.95 13.87 24.33
C GLY A 60 -12.10 15.06 23.85
N PRO A 61 -12.57 16.34 23.85
CA PRO A 61 -13.88 16.90 24.20
C PRO A 61 -14.45 17.79 23.07
N HIS A 62 -15.44 17.31 22.31
CA HIS A 62 -16.34 18.21 21.55
C HIS A 62 -17.42 18.84 22.45
N ALA A 63 -17.31 18.75 23.77
CA ALA A 63 -18.28 19.33 24.69
C ALA A 63 -17.65 19.70 26.05
N THR A 64 -16.98 20.85 26.16
CA THR A 64 -16.97 21.61 27.44
C THR A 64 -16.64 23.08 27.19
N ALA A 65 -17.54 23.96 27.68
CA ALA A 65 -17.37 25.39 27.99
C ALA A 65 -17.07 26.35 26.81
N SER A 66 -17.90 27.32 26.42
CA SER A 66 -18.81 28.18 27.19
C SER A 66 -18.25 28.53 28.57
N ALA A 67 -17.35 29.52 28.66
CA ALA A 67 -17.26 30.46 29.79
C ALA A 67 -16.01 31.35 29.72
N GLY A 68 -16.21 32.67 29.78
CA GLY A 68 -15.21 33.68 30.19
C GLY A 68 -14.12 33.93 29.15
N GLU A 69 -13.60 35.13 28.93
CA GLU A 69 -13.50 36.29 29.80
C GLU A 69 -12.67 37.34 29.01
N ARG A 70 -12.90 38.63 29.26
CA ARG A 70 -12.05 39.80 28.90
C ARG A 70 -12.25 40.29 27.45
N SER A 71 -13.17 41.20 27.15
CA SER A 71 -13.29 42.59 27.64
C SER A 71 -12.11 43.48 27.25
N ALA A 72 -12.48 44.62 26.65
CA ALA A 72 -11.78 45.91 26.58
C ALA A 72 -10.83 46.20 25.38
N THR A 73 -11.40 46.97 24.45
CA THR A 73 -10.92 48.23 23.83
C THR A 73 -9.59 48.80 24.34
N PRO A 74 -8.83 49.49 23.47
CA PRO A 74 -9.06 50.94 23.31
C PRO A 74 -9.37 51.40 21.88
#